data_AF-A0A3N3DYB5-F1
#
_entry.id   AF-A0A3N3DYB5-F1
#
_cell.length_a   1.000
_cell.length_b   1.000
_cell.length_c   1.000
_cell.angle_alpha   90.00
_cell.angle_beta   90.00
_cell.angle_gamma   90.00
#
_symmetry.space_group_name_H-M   'P 1'
#
loop_
_entity.id
_entity.type
_entity.pdbx_description
1 polymer ?
#
loop_
_entity_poly.entity_id
_entity_poly.type
_entity_poly.pdbx_seq_one_letter_code
_entity_poly.pdbx_strand_id
1 'polypeptide(L)'
;LLTPELKVWVAKEISTIRKIYGYRIVLPGFNWGESNFVAEVCEPKVNDEFQSLHKFMSHKKDFVVNTTATEQFQKAFNRALTSKSFFHREFIDGTLYLNFEVEMESNIGGQLELHWFYQQSDDVVVPKRMSTSDGVLQKTYVGMIDSLPRAI
;
A
#
# COMPACT_ATOMS: atom_id res chain seq x y z
N LEU A 1 17.22 -6.62 -12.37
CA LEU A 1 15.94 -7.15 -11.82
C LEU A 1 14.90 -6.06 -11.96
N LEU A 2 13.73 -6.37 -12.51
CA LEU A 2 12.59 -5.45 -12.47
C LEU A 2 12.10 -5.35 -11.02
N THR A 3 11.85 -4.15 -10.53
CA THR A 3 11.33 -3.90 -9.19
C THR A 3 9.80 -3.87 -9.22
N PRO A 4 9.10 -4.40 -8.20
CA PRO A 4 7.66 -4.22 -8.11
C PRO A 4 7.32 -2.73 -7.94
N GLU A 5 6.25 -2.29 -8.58
CA GLU A 5 5.82 -0.89 -8.60
C GLU A 5 4.36 -0.78 -8.17
N LEU A 6 4.06 0.23 -7.37
CA LEU A 6 2.72 0.68 -7.02
C LEU A 6 2.60 2.15 -7.44
N LYS A 7 1.48 2.53 -8.04
CA LYS A 7 1.05 3.92 -8.20
C LYS A 7 -0.36 4.07 -7.67
N VAL A 8 -0.56 5.04 -6.80
CA VAL A 8 -1.88 5.41 -6.26
C VAL A 8 -2.23 6.83 -6.68
N TRP A 9 -3.48 7.07 -7.08
CA TRP A 9 -4.00 8.42 -7.30
C TRP A 9 -5.44 8.54 -6.81
N VAL A 10 -5.87 9.75 -6.47
CA VAL A 10 -7.29 10.05 -6.26
C VAL A 10 -7.92 10.26 -7.64
N ALA A 11 -8.74 9.30 -8.09
CA ALA A 11 -9.47 9.40 -9.35
C ALA A 11 -10.67 10.36 -9.23
N LYS A 12 -11.31 10.39 -8.06
CA LYS A 12 -12.42 11.30 -7.75
C LYS A 12 -12.58 11.54 -6.25
N GLU A 13 -12.75 12.79 -5.85
CA GLU A 13 -13.22 13.13 -4.50
C GLU A 13 -14.76 13.15 -4.48
N ILE A 14 -15.38 12.42 -3.55
CA ILE A 14 -16.84 12.39 -3.36
C ILE A 14 -17.20 13.25 -2.14
N SER A 15 -16.40 13.18 -1.09
CA SER A 15 -16.43 14.06 0.08
C SER A 15 -15.04 14.12 0.72
N THR A 16 -14.90 14.96 1.76
CA THR A 16 -13.68 15.05 2.58
C THR A 16 -13.20 13.68 3.09
N ILE A 17 -14.14 12.79 3.40
CA ILE A 17 -13.90 11.45 3.96
C ILE A 17 -13.92 10.32 2.91
N ARG A 18 -14.65 10.48 1.80
CA ARG A 18 -14.91 9.41 0.82
C ARG A 18 -14.35 9.75 -0.56
N LYS A 19 -13.50 8.88 -1.11
CA LYS A 19 -12.79 9.09 -2.38
C LYS A 19 -12.72 7.81 -3.20
N ILE A 20 -12.66 7.95 -4.52
CA ILE A 20 -12.29 6.87 -5.43
C ILE A 20 -10.78 6.95 -5.64
N TYR A 21 -10.09 5.87 -5.30
CA TYR A 21 -8.65 5.69 -5.48
C TYR A 21 -8.41 4.79 -6.68
N GLY A 22 -7.59 5.26 -7.62
CA GLY A 22 -7.07 4.46 -8.71
C GLY A 22 -5.72 3.85 -8.33
N TYR A 23 -5.53 2.61 -8.74
CA TYR A 23 -4.35 1.80 -8.48
C TYR A 23 -3.78 1.24 -9.79
N ARG A 24 -2.46 1.32 -9.93
CA ARG A 24 -1.68 0.55 -10.91
C ARG A 24 -0.59 -0.22 -10.17
N ILE A 25 -0.59 -1.53 -10.29
CA ILE A 25 0.35 -2.44 -9.64
C ILE A 25 1.12 -3.20 -10.71
N VAL A 26 2.43 -3.30 -10.55
CA VAL A 26 3.34 -4.07 -11.40
C VAL A 26 4.09 -5.06 -10.52
N LEU A 27 3.90 -6.36 -10.76
CA LEU A 27 4.52 -7.45 -10.01
C LEU A 27 5.40 -8.29 -10.96
N PRO A 28 6.71 -8.00 -11.05
CA PRO A 28 7.63 -8.75 -11.90
C PRO A 28 7.88 -10.17 -11.37
N GLY A 29 8.07 -11.11 -12.30
CA GLY A 29 8.32 -12.51 -12.02
C GLY A 29 7.17 -13.24 -11.31
N PHE A 30 5.95 -12.73 -11.43
CA PHE A 30 4.77 -13.21 -10.71
C PHE A 30 4.39 -14.63 -11.13
N ASN A 31 4.39 -15.54 -10.16
CA ASN A 31 3.96 -16.93 -10.30
C ASN A 31 2.67 -17.20 -9.52
N TRP A 32 1.68 -17.78 -10.19
CA TRP A 32 0.40 -18.14 -9.59
C TRP A 32 0.59 -19.22 -8.51
N GLY A 33 0.23 -18.91 -7.26
CA GLY A 33 0.33 -19.83 -6.12
C GLY A 33 1.67 -19.80 -5.37
N GLU A 34 2.70 -19.14 -5.91
CA GLU A 34 4.01 -18.95 -5.26
C GLU A 34 4.24 -17.50 -4.84
N SER A 35 3.80 -16.54 -5.67
CA SER A 35 3.91 -15.12 -5.37
C SER A 35 2.90 -14.67 -4.33
N ASN A 36 3.37 -13.87 -3.37
CA ASN A 36 2.57 -13.33 -2.28
C ASN A 36 2.54 -11.80 -2.34
N PHE A 37 1.34 -11.23 -2.31
CA PHE A 37 1.11 -9.79 -2.21
C PHE A 37 0.27 -9.51 -0.97
N VAL A 38 0.83 -8.78 -0.01
CA VAL A 38 0.19 -8.41 1.25
C VAL A 38 0.01 -6.89 1.26
N ALA A 39 -1.18 -6.40 1.57
CA ALA A 39 -1.43 -4.97 1.71
C ALA A 39 -2.46 -4.67 2.81
N GLU A 40 -2.26 -3.54 3.48
CA GLU A 40 -3.16 -2.96 4.48
C GLU A 40 -3.38 -1.47 4.15
N VAL A 41 -4.62 -1.02 4.14
CA VAL A 41 -4.96 0.39 3.92
C VAL A 41 -4.94 1.09 5.26
N CYS A 42 -4.13 2.13 5.37
CA CYS A 42 -3.91 2.89 6.59
C CYS A 42 -4.42 4.33 6.48
N GLU A 43 -4.76 4.90 7.62
CA GLU A 43 -5.15 6.30 7.75
C GLU A 43 -4.34 6.98 8.88
N PRO A 44 -4.17 8.32 8.84
CA PRO A 44 -3.48 9.03 9.90
C PRO A 44 -4.19 8.83 11.24
N LYS A 45 -3.42 8.54 12.29
CA LYS A 45 -3.95 8.42 13.65
C LYS A 45 -4.35 9.81 14.17
N VAL A 46 -5.57 9.94 14.70
CA VAL A 46 -5.94 11.09 15.54
C VAL A 46 -5.15 11.03 16.84
N ASN A 47 -4.35 12.05 17.10
CA ASN A 47 -3.84 12.30 18.45
C ASN A 47 -4.85 13.20 19.16
N ASP A 48 -5.90 12.58 19.70
CA ASP A 48 -6.77 13.21 20.70
C ASP A 48 -5.99 13.35 22.01
N GLU A 49 -5.08 14.34 22.08
CA GLU A 49 -4.68 14.90 23.36
C GLU A 49 -3.93 16.23 23.23
N PHE A 50 -4.44 17.22 23.97
CA PHE A 50 -3.77 18.47 24.33
C PHE A 50 -2.62 18.21 25.32
N GLN A 51 -1.59 17.42 24.95
CA GLN A 51 -0.46 17.14 25.83
C GLN A 51 0.93 17.39 25.23
N SER A 52 1.66 18.28 25.91
CA SER A 52 3.11 18.51 25.89
C SER A 52 3.72 19.22 24.68
N LEU A 53 4.29 20.41 24.98
CA LEU A 53 5.15 21.26 24.14
C LEU A 53 6.51 20.61 23.75
N HIS A 54 6.65 19.29 23.81
CA HIS A 54 7.94 18.59 23.72
C HIS A 54 8.19 17.77 22.45
N LYS A 55 7.24 17.69 21.51
CA LYS A 55 7.36 16.83 20.31
C LYS A 55 8.00 17.51 19.09
N PHE A 56 8.85 18.53 19.29
CA PHE A 56 9.45 19.35 18.24
C PHE A 56 10.50 18.65 17.34
N MET A 57 10.84 17.38 17.59
CA MET A 57 11.89 16.66 16.82
C MET A 57 11.57 15.20 16.43
N SER A 58 10.29 14.81 16.29
CA SER A 58 9.96 13.58 15.55
C SER A 58 8.61 13.66 14.81
N HIS A 59 8.65 13.99 13.53
CA HIS A 59 7.49 13.92 12.62
C HIS A 59 7.18 12.48 12.18
N LYS A 60 7.14 11.53 13.12
CA LYS A 60 6.49 10.24 12.85
C LYS A 60 4.98 10.49 12.80
N LYS A 61 4.42 10.55 11.59
CA LYS A 61 2.98 10.35 11.40
C LYS A 61 2.67 8.93 11.85
N ASP A 62 1.96 8.79 12.96
CA ASP A 62 1.44 7.50 13.37
C ASP A 62 0.24 7.17 12.48
N PHE A 63 0.18 5.93 11.99
CA PHE A 63 -0.89 5.42 11.14
C PHE A 63 -1.62 4.28 11.84
N VAL A 64 -2.92 4.15 11.57
CA VAL A 64 -3.76 3.03 12.01
C VAL A 64 -4.34 2.32 10.80
N VAL A 65 -4.52 1.00 10.89
CA VAL A 65 -5.14 0.21 9.82
C VAL A 65 -6.63 0.53 9.76
N ASN A 66 -7.09 1.00 8.61
CA ASN A 66 -8.52 1.14 8.31
C ASN A 66 -9.00 -0.19 7.73
N THR A 67 -9.56 -1.05 8.58
CA THR A 67 -10.01 -2.40 8.22
C THR A 67 -11.05 -2.38 7.10
N THR A 68 -12.01 -1.46 7.16
CA THR A 68 -13.07 -1.32 6.14
C THR A 68 -12.50 -0.98 4.77
N ALA A 69 -11.59 0.00 4.69
CA ALA A 69 -10.91 0.34 3.45
C ALA A 69 -10.01 -0.80 2.95
N THR A 70 -9.33 -1.52 3.87
CA THR A 70 -8.52 -2.70 3.55
C THR A 70 -9.36 -3.81 2.90
N GLU A 71 -10.56 -4.08 3.42
CA GLU A 71 -11.48 -5.02 2.81
C GLU A 71 -11.97 -4.58 1.42
N GLN A 72 -12.27 -3.29 1.22
CA GLN A 72 -12.70 -2.79 -0.10
C GLN A 72 -11.55 -2.90 -1.11
N PHE A 73 -10.33 -2.53 -0.71
CA PHE A 73 -9.13 -2.72 -1.51
C PHE A 73 -8.94 -4.19 -1.89
N GLN A 74 -9.04 -5.12 -0.93
CA GLN A 74 -8.92 -6.56 -1.17
C GLN A 74 -9.99 -7.06 -2.18
N LYS A 75 -11.24 -6.61 -2.04
CA LYS A 75 -12.34 -6.94 -2.95
C LYS A 75 -12.07 -6.42 -4.37
N ALA A 76 -11.55 -5.19 -4.51
CA ALA A 76 -11.20 -4.61 -5.81
C ALA A 76 -9.97 -5.28 -6.45
N PHE A 77 -8.91 -5.52 -5.67
CA PHE A 77 -7.72 -6.25 -6.10
C PHE A 77 -8.07 -7.65 -6.62
N ASN A 78 -8.89 -8.42 -5.89
CA ASN A 78 -9.32 -9.75 -6.31
C ASN A 78 -10.17 -9.72 -7.60
N ARG A 79 -11.00 -8.68 -7.79
CA ARG A 79 -11.76 -8.48 -9.04
C ARG A 79 -10.83 -8.15 -10.22
N ALA A 80 -9.77 -7.36 -10.01
CA ALA A 80 -8.75 -7.10 -11.03
C ALA A 80 -7.98 -8.39 -11.37
N LEU A 81 -7.47 -9.09 -10.35
CA LEU A 81 -6.69 -10.33 -10.47
C LEU A 81 -7.44 -11.45 -11.21
N THR A 82 -8.77 -11.51 -11.10
CA THR A 82 -9.64 -12.48 -11.80
C THR A 82 -10.27 -11.94 -13.09
N SER A 83 -10.00 -10.68 -13.46
CA SER A 83 -10.62 -10.06 -14.63
C SER A 83 -10.15 -10.66 -15.95
N LYS A 84 -11.08 -10.76 -16.91
CA LYS A 84 -10.77 -11.05 -18.32
C LYS A 84 -10.51 -9.78 -19.14
N SER A 85 -10.69 -8.60 -18.55
CA SER A 85 -10.42 -7.32 -19.22
C SER A 85 -8.92 -7.03 -19.20
N PHE A 86 -8.34 -6.85 -20.39
CA PHE A 86 -6.95 -6.43 -20.58
C PHE A 86 -6.62 -5.13 -19.82
N PHE A 87 -7.56 -4.19 -19.75
CA PHE A 87 -7.38 -2.94 -19.00
C PHE A 87 -7.20 -3.17 -17.49
N HIS A 88 -7.84 -4.19 -16.92
CA HIS A 88 -7.73 -4.50 -15.49
C HIS A 88 -6.58 -5.45 -15.16
N ARG A 89 -6.23 -6.33 -16.10
CA ARG A 89 -5.20 -7.35 -15.91
C ARG A 89 -4.50 -7.70 -17.21
N GLU A 90 -3.19 -7.59 -17.17
CA GLU A 90 -2.27 -7.95 -18.25
C GLU A 90 -1.10 -8.76 -17.67
N PHE A 91 -0.60 -9.74 -18.43
CA PHE A 91 0.55 -10.56 -18.03
C PHE A 91 1.49 -10.69 -19.23
N ILE A 92 2.63 -9.98 -19.16
CA ILE A 92 3.66 -9.96 -20.22
C ILE A 92 4.99 -10.37 -19.60
N ASP A 93 5.73 -11.26 -20.24
CA ASP A 93 7.12 -11.61 -19.91
C ASP A 93 7.34 -11.91 -18.41
N GLY A 94 6.40 -12.65 -17.81
CA GLY A 94 6.42 -13.01 -16.38
C GLY A 94 6.04 -11.87 -15.42
N THR A 95 5.62 -10.72 -15.91
CA THR A 95 5.20 -9.57 -15.10
C THR A 95 3.68 -9.43 -15.12
N LEU A 96 3.07 -9.40 -13.93
CA LEU A 96 1.64 -9.13 -13.77
C LEU A 96 1.40 -7.63 -13.59
N TYR A 97 0.54 -7.08 -14.44
CA TYR A 97 0.05 -5.71 -14.38
C TYR A 97 -1.42 -5.73 -13.96
N LEU A 98 -1.77 -4.94 -12.95
CA LEU A 98 -3.16 -4.76 -12.49
C LEU A 98 -3.51 -3.27 -12.49
N ASN A 99 -4.69 -2.93 -12.99
CA ASN A 99 -5.28 -1.61 -12.81
C ASN A 99 -6.71 -1.74 -12.28
N PHE A 100 -7.07 -0.94 -11.28
CA PHE A 100 -8.43 -0.89 -10.76
C PHE A 100 -8.70 0.41 -10.02
N GLU A 101 -9.98 0.74 -9.88
CA GLU A 101 -10.46 1.79 -9.00
C GLU A 101 -11.25 1.19 -7.85
N VAL A 102 -11.14 1.79 -6.67
CA VAL A 102 -11.91 1.41 -5.48
C VAL A 102 -12.33 2.64 -4.71
N GLU A 103 -13.60 2.66 -4.32
CA GLU A 103 -14.15 3.69 -3.46
C GLU A 103 -13.89 3.32 -1.99
N MET A 104 -13.28 4.23 -1.23
CA MET A 104 -12.91 4.01 0.17
C MET A 104 -13.16 5.26 1.01
N GLU A 105 -13.33 5.03 2.31
CA GLU A 105 -13.71 6.05 3.28
C GLU A 105 -12.71 6.05 4.45
N SER A 106 -12.19 7.24 4.77
CA SER A 106 -11.32 7.51 5.93
C SER A 106 -12.16 8.03 7.10
N ASN A 107 -11.89 7.59 8.33
CA ASN A 107 -12.73 7.93 9.48
C ASN A 107 -12.74 9.43 9.84
N ILE A 108 -11.68 10.17 9.49
CA ILE A 108 -11.46 11.57 9.92
C ILE A 108 -11.19 12.54 8.77
N GLY A 109 -11.24 12.05 7.53
CA GLY A 109 -10.79 12.79 6.35
C GLY A 109 -9.29 12.70 6.11
N GLY A 110 -8.86 13.20 4.95
CA GLY A 110 -7.47 13.10 4.48
C GLY A 110 -7.31 12.07 3.36
N GLN A 111 -6.08 11.62 3.17
CA GLN A 111 -5.70 10.63 2.16
C GLN A 111 -5.33 9.31 2.85
N LEU A 112 -5.88 8.21 2.35
CA LEU A 112 -5.51 6.86 2.76
C LEU A 112 -4.17 6.46 2.12
N GLU A 113 -3.33 5.76 2.88
CA GLU A 113 -2.04 5.25 2.41
C GLU A 113 -2.09 3.72 2.29
N LEU A 114 -1.56 3.16 1.20
CA LEU A 114 -1.48 1.70 1.02
C LEU A 114 -0.10 1.22 1.50
N HIS A 115 -0.07 0.53 2.63
CA HIS A 115 1.12 -0.18 3.09
C HIS A 115 1.12 -1.57 2.45
N TRP A 116 2.18 -1.94 1.75
CA TRP A 116 2.21 -3.17 0.96
C TRP A 116 3.57 -3.85 0.94
N PHE A 117 3.55 -5.13 0.59
CA PHE A 117 4.69 -6.00 0.43
C PHE A 117 4.45 -7.00 -0.70
N TYR A 118 5.48 -7.22 -1.52
CA TYR A 118 5.48 -8.26 -2.54
C TYR A 118 6.66 -9.21 -2.38
N GLN A 119 6.37 -10.51 -2.52
CA GLN A 119 7.33 -11.60 -2.56
C GLN A 119 7.09 -12.41 -3.82
N GLN A 120 8.13 -12.60 -4.63
CA GLN A 120 8.03 -13.32 -5.90
C GLN A 120 7.88 -14.84 -5.68
N SER A 121 8.70 -15.41 -4.80
CA SER A 121 8.63 -16.80 -4.34
C SER A 121 9.29 -16.91 -2.95
N ASP A 122 9.18 -18.08 -2.30
CA ASP A 122 9.78 -18.30 -0.98
C ASP A 122 11.31 -18.32 -0.96
N ASP A 123 11.94 -18.66 -2.07
CA ASP A 123 13.40 -18.63 -2.22
C ASP A 123 13.98 -17.21 -2.36
N VAL A 124 13.15 -16.21 -2.72
CA VAL A 124 13.58 -14.82 -2.87
C VAL A 124 13.51 -14.11 -1.52
N VAL A 125 14.64 -14.06 -0.81
CA VAL A 125 14.78 -13.35 0.47
C VAL A 125 14.69 -11.83 0.26
N VAL A 126 13.47 -11.30 0.30
CA VAL A 126 13.23 -9.86 0.26
C VAL A 126 13.44 -9.26 1.67
N PRO A 127 14.35 -8.29 1.88
CA PRO A 127 14.65 -7.71 3.18
C PRO A 127 13.61 -6.66 3.58
N LYS A 128 12.43 -7.20 3.85
CA LYS A 128 11.47 -6.75 4.83
C LYS A 128 12.20 -5.94 5.97
N ARG A 129 11.86 -4.66 6.29
CA ARG A 129 12.32 -3.87 7.50
C ARG A 129 11.36 -2.76 8.06
N MET A 130 11.39 -2.53 9.40
CA MET A 130 10.99 -1.37 10.28
C MET A 130 11.58 -1.68 11.67
N SER A 131 11.89 -0.69 12.52
CA SER A 131 12.55 -0.89 13.84
C SER A 131 12.06 0.06 14.94
N THR A 132 12.07 -0.41 16.19
CA THR A 132 11.76 0.34 17.41
C THR A 132 12.96 1.15 17.92
N SER A 133 12.73 2.05 18.89
CA SER A 133 13.69 3.06 19.38
C SER A 133 14.87 2.50 20.18
N ASP A 134 14.80 1.25 20.59
CA ASP A 134 15.78 0.46 21.35
C ASP A 134 16.67 -0.41 20.45
N GLY A 135 16.58 -0.26 19.12
CA GLY A 135 17.38 -1.01 18.14
C GLY A 135 16.79 -2.38 17.77
N VAL A 136 15.63 -2.75 18.32
CA VAL A 136 14.91 -3.98 18.00
C VAL A 136 14.15 -3.82 16.67
N LEU A 137 13.95 -4.91 15.93
CA LEU A 137 13.21 -4.93 14.66
C LEU A 137 11.69 -4.93 14.94
N GLN A 138 10.94 -4.03 14.30
CA GLN A 138 9.51 -3.79 14.55
C GLN A 138 8.58 -4.49 13.54
N LYS A 139 8.73 -4.26 12.22
CA LYS A 139 7.81 -4.82 11.20
C LYS A 139 8.31 -4.67 9.76
N THR A 140 8.29 -5.74 8.98
CA THR A 140 9.42 -5.97 8.08
C THR A 140 8.82 -5.96 6.64
N TYR A 141 8.99 -4.88 5.84
CA TYR A 141 8.42 -4.69 4.46
C TYR A 141 9.41 -4.25 3.36
N VAL A 142 9.03 -4.47 2.10
CA VAL A 142 9.66 -3.98 0.86
C VAL A 142 8.58 -3.52 -0.11
N GLY A 143 8.67 -2.27 -0.60
CA GLY A 143 7.69 -1.62 -1.47
C GLY A 143 7.07 -0.32 -0.90
N MET A 144 7.17 -0.10 0.41
CA MET A 144 6.49 1.03 1.06
C MET A 144 7.21 2.37 0.93
N ILE A 145 6.77 3.20 -0.02
CA ILE A 145 6.32 4.60 0.13
C ILE A 145 6.15 5.17 -1.29
N ASP A 146 4.96 5.68 -1.60
CA ASP A 146 4.66 6.32 -2.87
C ASP A 146 5.15 7.80 -2.86
N SER A 147 6.47 8.00 -2.69
CA SER A 147 7.13 9.32 -2.81
C SER A 147 8.66 9.23 -3.02
N LEU A 148 9.10 9.57 -4.23
CA LEU A 148 10.44 10.06 -4.62
C LEU A 148 11.71 9.23 -4.27
N PRO A 149 12.45 8.74 -5.29
CA PRO A 149 13.87 8.41 -5.13
C PRO A 149 14.73 9.70 -5.14
N ARG A 150 15.55 9.90 -4.09
CA ARG A 150 16.81 10.70 -4.04
C ARG A 150 17.43 10.57 -2.64
N ALA A 151 18.74 10.52 -2.45
CA ALA A 151 19.85 10.54 -3.41
C ALA A 151 20.96 9.56 -2.99
N ILE A 152 21.87 9.29 -3.93
CA ILE A 152 23.19 8.70 -3.70
C ILE A 152 24.09 9.77 -3.07
#